data_AF-S7Y2M3-F1
#
_entry.id   AF-S7Y2M3-F1
#
_cell.length_a   1.000
_cell.length_b   1.000
_cell.length_c   1.000
_cell.angle_alpha   90.00
_cell.angle_beta   90.00
_cell.angle_gamma   90.00
#
_symmetry.space_group_name_H-M   'P 1'
#
loop_
_entity.id
_entity.type
_entity.pdbx_description
1 polymer ?
#
loop_
_entity_poly.entity_id
_entity_poly.type
_entity_poly.pdbx_seq_one_letter_code
_entity_poly.pdbx_strand_id
1 'polypeptide(L)'
;MGFESAIYKKDFAFLWHPRPLILALIGGLGYCFTVYTAFLHAPAAHAAIFLNGCIPLCTAIAAYLLFRQPFDKHTWFSIAIMMSALLLMSYLMLHDQSTVLGWGDLLLFISAVWWGVFTVLLKQWKLSAWHSTAGVVIWSAIIYLPIYMLFIPKHFQDAEPLHLLIQGLFHGVLVVIVATLTYVAAIQRLGAFKTGSIVTLAPFIAAVVAVPLLDEPINLAIISGLIGMAIGALQPWRWFQKDTLEAQLEQQNKN
;
A
#
# COMPACT_ATOMS: atom_id res chain seq x y z
N MET A 1 7.97 -32.69 9.76
CA MET A 1 6.73 -33.20 10.41
C MET A 1 6.53 -32.37 11.68
N GLY A 2 5.53 -31.49 11.71
CA GLY A 2 5.34 -30.52 12.80
C GLY A 2 4.37 -29.37 12.48
N PHE A 3 3.38 -29.61 11.62
CA PHE A 3 2.36 -28.64 11.20
C PHE A 3 1.00 -28.92 11.87
N GLU A 4 0.98 -29.35 13.13
CA GLU A 4 -0.25 -29.84 13.78
C GLU A 4 -0.62 -29.20 15.14
N SER A 5 -0.18 -27.99 15.46
CA SER A 5 -0.59 -27.38 16.76
C SER A 5 -0.93 -25.88 16.76
N ALA A 6 -1.21 -25.27 15.61
CA ALA A 6 -1.76 -23.91 15.56
C ALA A 6 -3.28 -23.88 15.22
N ILE A 7 -3.99 -24.98 15.52
CA ILE A 7 -5.44 -25.05 15.38
C ILE A 7 -6.08 -24.28 16.54
N TYR A 8 -6.38 -23.00 16.25
CA TYR A 8 -7.72 -22.47 16.43
C TYR A 8 -8.26 -22.38 17.86
N LYS A 9 -7.64 -21.56 18.72
CA LYS A 9 -8.44 -20.86 19.74
C LYS A 9 -9.17 -19.71 19.04
N LYS A 10 -10.48 -19.86 18.81
CA LYS A 10 -11.44 -18.76 18.51
C LYS A 10 -11.52 -17.84 19.72
N ASP A 11 -10.41 -17.24 20.10
CA ASP A 11 -10.46 -16.17 21.07
C ASP A 11 -10.92 -14.94 20.30
N PHE A 12 -12.19 -14.56 20.45
CA PHE A 12 -12.69 -13.28 19.96
C PHE A 12 -12.42 -12.15 20.97
N ALA A 13 -11.83 -12.46 22.14
CA ALA A 13 -11.59 -11.46 23.17
C ALA A 13 -10.64 -10.35 22.69
N PHE A 14 -9.73 -10.66 21.75
CA PHE A 14 -8.85 -9.66 21.16
C PHE A 14 -9.62 -8.52 20.46
N LEU A 15 -10.84 -8.75 19.96
CA LEU A 15 -11.63 -7.72 19.28
C LEU A 15 -12.00 -6.57 20.18
N TRP A 16 -12.12 -6.81 21.49
CA TRP A 16 -12.44 -5.79 22.49
C TRP A 16 -11.24 -4.92 22.87
N HIS A 17 -10.04 -5.24 22.37
CA HIS A 17 -8.88 -4.38 22.53
C HIS A 17 -9.00 -3.17 21.58
N PRO A 18 -8.56 -1.96 21.96
CA PRO A 18 -8.59 -0.78 21.07
C PRO A 18 -7.74 -0.92 19.79
N ARG A 19 -6.83 -1.89 19.73
CA ARG A 19 -5.85 -2.02 18.63
C ARG A 19 -6.54 -2.45 17.32
N PRO A 20 -7.30 -3.58 17.28
CA PRO A 20 -8.15 -3.92 16.14
C PRO A 20 -9.04 -2.78 15.64
N LEU A 21 -9.68 -2.04 16.55
CA LEU A 21 -10.54 -0.91 16.19
C LEU A 21 -9.74 0.21 15.51
N ILE A 22 -8.59 0.60 16.06
CA ILE A 22 -7.73 1.62 15.46
C ILE A 22 -7.24 1.17 14.08
N LEU A 23 -6.83 -0.10 13.93
CA LEU A 23 -6.44 -0.64 12.62
C LEU A 23 -7.59 -0.59 11.61
N ALA A 24 -8.81 -0.89 12.03
CA ALA A 24 -10.00 -0.80 11.20
C ALA A 24 -10.32 0.65 10.79
N LEU A 25 -10.23 1.60 11.72
CA LEU A 25 -10.48 3.02 11.43
C LEU A 25 -9.46 3.60 10.46
N ILE A 26 -8.18 3.20 10.57
CA ILE A 26 -7.08 3.73 9.77
C ILE A 26 -6.97 2.99 8.42
N GLY A 27 -6.68 1.69 8.46
CA GLY A 27 -6.39 0.90 7.25
C GLY A 27 -7.62 0.33 6.57
N GLY A 28 -8.73 0.19 7.29
CA GLY A 28 -10.02 -0.20 6.73
C GLY A 28 -10.78 1.01 6.19
N LEU A 29 -11.36 1.80 7.08
CA LEU A 29 -12.29 2.87 6.71
C LEU A 29 -11.59 4.12 6.17
N GLY A 30 -10.64 4.69 6.92
CA GLY A 30 -9.95 5.92 6.55
C GLY A 30 -9.29 5.80 5.18
N TYR A 31 -8.48 4.76 5.01
CA TYR A 31 -7.87 4.43 3.72
C TYR A 31 -8.89 4.22 2.60
N CYS A 32 -9.87 3.33 2.77
CA CYS A 32 -10.83 3.01 1.71
C CYS A 32 -11.66 4.24 1.31
N PHE A 33 -12.14 5.02 2.28
CA PHE A 33 -12.92 6.21 1.96
C PHE A 33 -12.11 7.24 1.19
N THR A 34 -10.88 7.52 1.60
CA THR A 34 -10.06 8.51 0.90
C THR A 34 -9.66 8.01 -0.49
N VAL A 35 -9.30 6.73 -0.63
CA VAL A 35 -8.81 6.21 -1.93
C VAL A 35 -9.93 6.07 -2.95
N TYR A 36 -11.10 5.57 -2.55
CA TYR A 36 -12.22 5.44 -3.48
C TYR A 36 -12.81 6.80 -3.85
N THR A 37 -12.83 7.75 -2.91
CA THR A 37 -13.20 9.14 -3.23
C THR A 37 -12.17 9.78 -4.16
N ALA A 38 -10.88 9.48 -3.98
CA ALA A 38 -9.83 9.99 -4.84
C ALA A 38 -10.01 9.54 -6.30
N PHE A 39 -10.33 8.27 -6.54
CA PHE A 39 -10.57 7.74 -7.88
C PHE A 39 -11.82 8.31 -8.58
N LEU A 40 -12.71 9.02 -7.87
CA LEU A 40 -13.77 9.80 -8.50
C LEU A 40 -13.28 11.12 -9.11
N HIS A 41 -12.08 11.57 -8.72
CA HIS A 41 -11.57 12.91 -9.01
C HIS A 41 -10.13 12.95 -9.54
N ALA A 42 -9.43 11.81 -9.59
CA ALA A 42 -8.06 11.70 -10.06
C ALA A 42 -7.86 10.46 -10.95
N PRO A 43 -7.00 10.55 -12.00
CA PRO A 43 -6.63 9.43 -12.86
C PRO A 43 -5.93 8.28 -12.11
N ALA A 44 -5.98 7.09 -12.69
CA ALA A 44 -5.30 5.91 -12.18
C ALA A 44 -3.77 6.06 -12.22
N ALA A 45 -3.22 6.73 -13.23
CA ALA A 45 -1.80 7.03 -13.34
C ALA A 45 -1.29 7.86 -12.15
N HIS A 46 -2.10 8.79 -11.63
CA HIS A 46 -1.74 9.60 -10.46
C HIS A 46 -1.64 8.72 -9.20
N ALA A 47 -2.52 7.71 -9.06
CA ALA A 47 -2.51 6.77 -7.94
C ALA A 47 -1.25 5.88 -7.91
N ALA A 48 -0.61 5.64 -9.05
CA ALA A 48 0.68 4.94 -9.06
C ALA A 48 1.76 5.74 -8.28
N ILE A 49 1.65 7.06 -8.25
CA ILE A 49 2.66 7.95 -7.67
C ILE A 49 2.22 8.48 -6.30
N PHE A 50 1.13 9.24 -6.23
CA PHE A 50 0.64 9.88 -5.00
C PHE A 50 0.14 8.89 -3.95
N LEU A 51 -0.34 7.72 -4.38
CA LEU A 51 -0.71 6.64 -3.48
C LEU A 51 0.46 5.64 -3.33
N ASN A 52 0.70 4.82 -4.34
CA ASN A 52 1.63 3.68 -4.19
C ASN A 52 3.08 4.14 -4.00
N GLY A 53 3.53 5.12 -4.79
CA GLY A 53 4.86 5.71 -4.68
C GLY A 53 5.10 6.39 -3.33
N CYS A 54 4.08 7.02 -2.74
CA CYS A 54 4.22 7.69 -1.44
C CYS A 54 4.08 6.76 -0.21
N ILE A 55 3.56 5.54 -0.34
CA ILE A 55 3.43 4.61 0.81
C ILE A 55 4.76 4.40 1.57
N PRO A 56 5.91 4.10 0.92
CA PRO A 56 7.18 3.93 1.63
C PRO A 56 7.63 5.20 2.35
N LEU A 57 7.43 6.37 1.73
CA LEU A 57 7.72 7.68 2.33
C LEU A 57 6.84 7.91 3.58
N CYS A 58 5.54 7.75 3.45
CA CYS A 58 4.59 7.90 4.56
C CYS A 58 4.84 6.89 5.68
N THR A 59 5.21 5.65 5.35
CA THR A 59 5.57 4.60 6.32
C THR A 59 6.82 4.99 7.10
N ALA A 60 7.87 5.47 6.43
CA ALA A 60 9.09 5.93 7.08
C ALA A 60 8.81 7.11 8.02
N ILE A 61 8.09 8.13 7.55
CA ILE A 61 7.70 9.29 8.36
C ILE A 61 6.85 8.87 9.57
N ALA A 62 5.84 8.01 9.37
CA ALA A 62 5.00 7.52 10.47
C ALA A 62 5.81 6.71 11.50
N ALA A 63 6.78 5.91 11.07
CA ALA A 63 7.66 5.14 11.96
C ALA A 63 8.51 6.06 12.85
N TYR A 64 9.01 7.15 12.28
CA TYR A 64 9.75 8.17 13.01
C TYR A 64 8.85 8.98 13.96
N LEU A 65 7.69 9.45 13.50
CA LEU A 65 6.81 10.30 14.32
C LEU A 65 6.16 9.54 15.48
N LEU A 66 5.66 8.32 15.23
CA LEU A 66 4.91 7.55 16.23
C LEU A 66 5.81 6.77 17.18
N PHE A 67 6.96 6.28 16.69
CA PHE A 67 7.82 5.36 17.44
C PHE A 67 9.27 5.82 17.57
N ARG A 68 9.61 7.03 17.07
CA ARG A 68 10.97 7.61 17.11
C ARG A 68 12.04 6.66 16.58
N GLN A 69 11.71 5.86 15.57
CA GLN A 69 12.69 4.99 14.93
C GLN A 69 13.73 5.84 14.18
N PRO A 70 15.03 5.70 14.50
CA PRO A 70 16.05 6.50 13.85
C PRO A 70 16.16 6.13 12.36
N PHE A 71 16.26 7.15 11.51
CA PHE A 71 16.59 6.97 10.11
C PHE A 71 18.09 6.76 9.95
N ASP A 72 18.45 5.78 9.13
CA ASP A 72 19.81 5.65 8.64
C ASP A 72 20.04 6.59 7.44
N LYS A 73 21.31 6.76 7.04
CA LYS A 73 21.69 7.67 5.96
C LYS A 73 21.01 7.33 4.63
N HIS A 74 20.78 6.04 4.36
CA HIS A 74 20.14 5.60 3.13
C HIS A 74 18.63 5.90 3.12
N THR A 75 17.94 5.74 4.26
CA THR A 75 16.53 6.15 4.38
C THR A 75 16.38 7.66 4.17
N TRP A 76 17.29 8.48 4.72
CA TRP A 76 17.28 9.93 4.46
C TRP A 76 17.46 10.27 2.99
N PHE A 77 18.42 9.63 2.32
CA PHE A 77 18.66 9.84 0.89
C PHE A 77 17.47 9.41 0.02
N SER A 78 16.85 8.28 0.36
CA SER A 78 15.62 7.79 -0.27
C SER A 78 14.46 8.77 -0.12
N ILE A 79 14.21 9.28 1.10
CA ILE A 79 13.18 10.29 1.35
C ILE A 79 13.43 11.54 0.52
N ALA A 80 14.69 12.01 0.45
CA ALA A 80 15.04 13.19 -0.34
C ALA A 80 14.70 12.99 -1.83
N ILE A 81 15.06 11.83 -2.42
CA ILE A 81 14.74 11.50 -3.82
C ILE A 81 13.22 11.49 -4.04
N MET A 82 12.45 10.83 -3.16
CA MET A 82 11.00 10.72 -3.30
C MET A 82 10.31 12.08 -3.19
N MET A 83 10.76 12.93 -2.26
CA MET A 83 10.26 14.30 -2.12
C MET A 83 10.60 15.17 -3.33
N SER A 84 11.84 15.09 -3.84
CA SER A 84 12.22 15.81 -5.06
C SER A 84 11.42 15.36 -6.28
N ALA A 85 11.18 14.06 -6.41
CA ALA A 85 10.34 13.51 -7.48
C ALA A 85 8.90 14.01 -7.40
N LEU A 86 8.32 14.02 -6.20
CA LEU A 86 6.97 14.51 -5.94
C LEU A 86 6.84 16.00 -6.28
N LEU A 87 7.83 16.81 -5.86
CA LEU A 87 7.86 18.25 -6.14
C LEU A 87 8.04 18.54 -7.62
N LEU A 88 8.96 17.83 -8.30
CA LEU A 88 9.20 18.00 -9.73
C LEU A 88 7.96 17.63 -10.55
N MET A 89 7.36 16.48 -10.26
CA MET A 89 6.12 16.06 -10.90
C MET A 89 5.02 17.10 -10.68
N SER A 90 4.81 17.53 -9.43
CA SER A 90 3.77 18.51 -9.10
C SER A 90 3.99 19.83 -9.83
N TYR A 91 5.24 20.29 -9.92
CA TYR A 91 5.62 21.47 -10.68
C TYR A 91 5.32 21.32 -12.17
N LEU A 92 5.67 20.18 -12.77
CA LEU A 92 5.41 19.90 -14.18
C LEU A 92 3.91 19.82 -14.49
N MET A 93 3.11 19.22 -13.60
CA MET A 93 1.65 19.18 -13.75
C MET A 93 1.03 20.57 -13.69
N LEU A 94 1.52 21.47 -12.83
CA LEU A 94 1.02 22.85 -12.78
C LEU A 94 1.30 23.66 -14.06
N HIS A 95 2.32 23.27 -14.83
CA HIS A 95 2.72 23.94 -16.08
C HIS A 95 2.18 23.24 -17.34
N ASP A 96 1.61 22.05 -17.19
CA ASP A 96 1.02 21.27 -18.28
C ASP A 96 -0.50 21.46 -18.26
N GLN A 97 -1.08 21.94 -19.37
CA GLN A 97 -2.53 22.11 -19.48
C GLN A 97 -3.30 20.78 -19.54
N SER A 98 -2.60 19.66 -19.81
CA SER A 98 -3.22 18.34 -19.99
C SER A 98 -3.45 17.56 -18.69
N THR A 99 -2.78 17.91 -17.60
CA THR A 99 -2.91 17.23 -16.29
C THR A 99 -3.03 18.22 -15.16
N VAL A 100 -4.23 18.35 -14.59
CA VAL A 100 -4.49 19.27 -13.48
C VAL A 100 -4.29 18.53 -12.16
N LEU A 101 -3.45 19.09 -11.29
CA LEU A 101 -3.39 18.71 -9.88
C LEU A 101 -4.70 19.09 -9.19
N GLY A 102 -5.38 18.11 -8.62
CA GLY A 102 -6.73 18.28 -8.07
C GLY A 102 -6.92 17.76 -6.66
N TRP A 103 -8.17 17.86 -6.20
CA TRP A 103 -8.60 17.33 -4.90
C TRP A 103 -8.39 15.81 -4.80
N GLY A 104 -8.56 15.07 -5.90
CA GLY A 104 -8.31 13.64 -5.94
C GLY A 104 -6.84 13.30 -5.62
N ASP A 105 -5.87 14.08 -6.10
CA ASP A 105 -4.44 13.85 -5.84
C ASP A 105 -4.08 14.02 -4.36
N LEU A 106 -4.67 15.04 -3.72
CA LEU A 106 -4.52 15.22 -2.29
C LEU A 106 -5.11 14.04 -1.52
N LEU A 107 -6.28 13.53 -1.94
CA LEU A 107 -6.88 12.34 -1.33
C LEU A 107 -6.05 11.07 -1.57
N LEU A 108 -5.41 10.91 -2.74
CA LEU A 108 -4.46 9.82 -3.00
C LEU A 108 -3.29 9.89 -2.01
N PHE A 109 -2.72 11.07 -1.80
CA PHE A 109 -1.64 11.27 -0.84
C PHE A 109 -2.08 10.99 0.61
N ILE A 110 -3.25 11.49 1.01
CA ILE A 110 -3.83 11.19 2.34
C ILE A 110 -4.06 9.68 2.50
N SER A 111 -4.47 8.99 1.45
CA SER A 111 -4.60 7.52 1.44
C SER A 111 -3.25 6.83 1.69
N ALA A 112 -2.17 7.32 1.08
CA ALA A 112 -0.82 6.83 1.36
C ALA A 112 -0.43 7.06 2.83
N VAL A 113 -0.83 8.18 3.43
CA VAL A 113 -0.60 8.46 4.86
C VAL A 113 -1.34 7.46 5.74
N TRP A 114 -2.64 7.22 5.48
CA TRP A 114 -3.42 6.22 6.21
C TRP A 114 -2.76 4.84 6.14
N TRP A 115 -2.38 4.40 4.94
CA TRP A 115 -1.75 3.11 4.73
C TRP A 115 -0.37 3.01 5.38
N GLY A 116 0.43 4.08 5.32
CA GLY A 116 1.73 4.16 5.96
C GLY A 116 1.63 4.01 7.47
N VAL A 117 0.70 4.76 8.11
CA VAL A 117 0.43 4.64 9.54
C VAL A 117 -0.05 3.23 9.90
N PHE A 118 -1.00 2.68 9.13
CA PHE A 118 -1.49 1.32 9.31
C PHE A 118 -0.37 0.28 9.28
N THR A 119 0.52 0.38 8.30
CA THR A 119 1.67 -0.53 8.14
C THR A 119 2.62 -0.46 9.34
N VAL A 120 2.90 0.75 9.85
CA VAL A 120 3.74 0.94 11.03
C VAL A 120 3.08 0.33 12.27
N LEU A 121 1.79 0.60 12.49
CA LEU A 121 1.05 0.07 13.64
C LEU A 121 1.00 -1.46 13.61
N LEU A 122 0.75 -2.07 12.45
CA LEU A 122 0.81 -3.52 12.28
C LEU A 122 2.17 -4.10 12.70
N LYS A 123 3.26 -3.49 12.21
CA LYS A 123 4.63 -3.93 12.52
C LYS A 123 4.94 -3.80 14.02
N GLN A 124 4.51 -2.72 14.65
CA GLN A 124 4.85 -2.42 16.05
C GLN A 124 4.01 -3.20 17.05
N TRP A 125 2.73 -3.41 16.76
CA TRP A 125 1.83 -4.14 17.67
C TRP A 125 2.00 -5.65 17.60
N LYS A 126 2.76 -6.18 16.62
CA LYS A 126 3.11 -7.59 16.47
C LYS A 126 1.88 -8.52 16.58
N LEU A 127 0.74 -8.04 16.11
CA LEU A 127 -0.48 -8.84 16.06
C LEU A 127 -0.29 -9.96 15.04
N SER A 128 -0.81 -11.15 15.34
CA SER A 128 -0.80 -12.23 14.34
C SER A 128 -1.60 -11.81 13.10
N ALA A 129 -1.28 -12.41 11.95
CA ALA A 129 -1.98 -12.14 10.70
C ALA A 129 -3.50 -12.33 10.85
N TRP A 130 -3.92 -13.37 11.60
CA TRP A 130 -5.33 -13.60 11.91
C TRP A 130 -5.97 -12.45 12.69
N HIS A 131 -5.36 -12.02 13.81
CA HIS A 131 -5.92 -10.96 14.65
C HIS A 131 -5.99 -9.62 13.91
N SER A 132 -4.96 -9.29 13.13
CA SER A 132 -4.94 -8.07 12.32
C SER A 132 -6.06 -8.08 11.29
N THR A 133 -6.16 -9.14 10.48
CA THR A 133 -7.15 -9.23 9.40
C THR A 133 -8.56 -9.32 9.94
N ALA A 134 -8.83 -10.23 10.89
CA ALA A 134 -10.17 -10.37 11.48
C ALA A 134 -10.60 -9.08 12.20
N GLY A 135 -9.67 -8.43 12.92
CA GLY A 135 -9.92 -7.15 13.58
C GLY A 135 -10.35 -6.06 12.61
N VAL A 136 -9.58 -5.86 11.53
CA VAL A 136 -9.88 -4.85 10.50
C VAL A 136 -11.21 -5.15 9.81
N VAL A 137 -11.44 -6.40 9.38
CA VAL A 137 -12.66 -6.78 8.64
C VAL A 137 -13.90 -6.64 9.51
N ILE A 138 -13.89 -7.19 10.72
CA ILE A 138 -15.06 -7.20 11.60
C ILE A 138 -15.43 -5.78 12.01
N TRP A 139 -14.47 -4.99 12.49
CA TRP A 139 -14.77 -3.61 12.92
C TRP A 139 -15.16 -2.71 11.75
N SER A 140 -14.50 -2.85 10.59
CA SER A 140 -14.91 -2.10 9.39
C SER A 140 -16.32 -2.47 8.97
N ALA A 141 -16.69 -3.75 8.99
CA ALA A 141 -18.04 -4.21 8.66
C ALA A 141 -19.09 -3.70 9.66
N ILE A 142 -18.82 -3.80 10.97
CA ILE A 142 -19.71 -3.33 12.03
C ILE A 142 -19.98 -1.83 11.91
N ILE A 143 -18.98 -1.04 11.53
CA ILE A 143 -19.14 0.42 11.40
C ILE A 143 -19.76 0.79 10.05
N TYR A 144 -19.23 0.23 8.95
CA TYR A 144 -19.61 0.63 7.60
C TYR A 144 -20.98 0.10 7.17
N LEU A 145 -21.29 -1.17 7.42
CA LEU A 145 -22.51 -1.79 6.89
C LEU A 145 -23.79 -1.11 7.40
N PRO A 146 -23.94 -0.77 8.69
CA PRO A 146 -25.13 -0.04 9.15
C PRO A 146 -25.26 1.32 8.47
N ILE A 147 -24.16 2.06 8.33
CA ILE A 147 -24.14 3.37 7.68
C ILE A 147 -24.55 3.23 6.20
N TYR A 148 -23.96 2.26 5.50
CA TYR A 148 -24.26 1.97 4.11
C TYR A 148 -25.73 1.55 3.91
N MET A 149 -26.25 0.68 4.77
CA MET A 149 -27.63 0.20 4.69
C MET A 149 -28.65 1.32 4.93
N LEU A 150 -28.39 2.20 5.90
CA LEU A 150 -29.34 3.23 6.34
C LEU A 150 -29.25 4.54 5.55
N PHE A 151 -28.05 4.97 5.13
CA PHE A 151 -27.83 6.33 4.64
C PHE A 151 -27.29 6.41 3.21
N ILE A 152 -26.63 5.37 2.70
CA ILE A 152 -25.95 5.44 1.40
C ILE A 152 -26.88 4.89 0.30
N PRO A 153 -27.11 5.65 -0.79
CA PRO A 153 -27.80 5.16 -1.97
C PRO A 153 -27.03 3.99 -2.59
N LYS A 154 -27.73 2.86 -2.77
CA LYS A 154 -27.08 1.59 -3.10
C LYS A 154 -26.78 1.43 -4.59
N HIS A 155 -27.55 2.12 -5.45
CA HIS A 155 -27.44 2.10 -6.92
C HIS A 155 -27.27 0.70 -7.54
N PHE A 156 -27.71 -0.36 -6.85
CA PHE A 156 -27.57 -1.74 -7.34
C PHE A 156 -28.35 -1.99 -8.62
N GLN A 157 -29.39 -1.20 -8.89
CA GLN A 157 -30.18 -1.30 -10.12
C GLN A 157 -29.49 -0.62 -11.31
N ASP A 158 -28.55 0.29 -11.06
CA ASP A 158 -27.80 0.99 -12.10
C ASP A 158 -26.55 0.21 -12.54
N ALA A 159 -26.09 -0.73 -11.70
CA ALA A 159 -24.94 -1.57 -11.97
C ALA A 159 -25.33 -2.84 -12.75
N GLU A 160 -24.63 -3.10 -13.85
CA GLU A 160 -24.81 -4.35 -14.58
C GLU A 160 -24.44 -5.55 -13.69
N PRO A 161 -25.30 -6.58 -13.55
CA PRO A 161 -25.03 -7.72 -12.69
C PRO A 161 -23.71 -8.44 -12.98
N LEU A 162 -23.29 -8.43 -14.26
CA LEU A 162 -22.01 -8.97 -14.69
C LEU A 162 -20.83 -8.20 -14.07
N HIS A 163 -20.88 -6.87 -14.02
CA HIS A 163 -19.85 -6.05 -13.39
C HIS A 163 -19.75 -6.31 -11.89
N LEU A 164 -20.90 -6.48 -11.20
CA LEU A 164 -20.91 -6.84 -9.78
C LEU A 164 -20.28 -8.22 -9.54
N LEU A 165 -20.59 -9.21 -10.38
CA LEU A 165 -20.01 -10.54 -10.31
C LEU A 165 -18.49 -10.49 -10.57
N ILE A 166 -18.05 -9.78 -11.60
CA ILE A 166 -16.63 -9.62 -11.94
C ILE A 166 -15.89 -8.96 -10.78
N GLN A 167 -16.39 -7.85 -10.22
CA GLN A 167 -15.75 -7.19 -9.09
C GLN A 167 -15.70 -8.09 -7.84
N GLY A 168 -16.80 -8.81 -7.55
CA GLY A 168 -16.86 -9.74 -6.43
C GLY A 168 -15.84 -10.87 -6.55
N LEU A 169 -15.72 -11.48 -7.73
CA LEU A 169 -14.73 -12.52 -8.00
C LEU A 169 -13.30 -11.97 -8.04
N PHE A 170 -13.11 -10.80 -8.65
CA PHE A 170 -11.80 -10.17 -8.78
C PHE A 170 -11.24 -9.82 -7.39
N HIS A 171 -11.98 -9.05 -6.59
CA HIS A 171 -11.50 -8.65 -5.27
C HIS A 171 -11.57 -9.78 -4.23
N GLY A 172 -12.59 -10.63 -4.28
CA GLY A 172 -12.78 -11.71 -3.31
C GLY A 172 -11.88 -12.93 -3.55
N VAL A 173 -11.72 -13.35 -4.81
CA VAL A 173 -10.94 -14.57 -5.15
C VAL A 173 -9.57 -14.20 -5.67
N LEU A 174 -9.47 -13.37 -6.72
CA LEU A 174 -8.17 -13.10 -7.34
C LEU A 174 -7.25 -12.29 -6.42
N VAL A 175 -7.74 -11.19 -5.85
CA VAL A 175 -6.92 -10.32 -5.00
C VAL A 175 -6.66 -10.95 -3.64
N VAL A 176 -7.67 -11.48 -2.95
CA VAL A 176 -7.48 -12.00 -1.58
C VAL A 176 -6.84 -13.38 -1.58
N ILE A 177 -7.27 -14.31 -2.43
CA ILE A 177 -6.81 -15.71 -2.39
C ILE A 177 -5.62 -15.90 -3.33
N VAL A 178 -5.82 -15.68 -4.64
CA VAL A 178 -4.80 -16.02 -5.64
C VAL A 178 -3.55 -15.17 -5.47
N ALA A 179 -3.66 -13.85 -5.34
CA ALA A 179 -2.50 -12.98 -5.18
C ALA A 179 -1.74 -13.26 -3.87
N THR A 180 -2.44 -13.58 -2.78
CA THR A 180 -1.78 -13.94 -1.51
C THR A 180 -1.01 -15.25 -1.63
N LEU A 181 -1.61 -16.29 -2.22
CA LEU A 181 -0.94 -17.58 -2.38
C LEU A 181 0.25 -17.49 -3.32
N THR A 182 0.14 -16.75 -4.43
CA THR A 182 1.26 -16.56 -5.36
C THR A 182 2.35 -15.69 -4.74
N TYR A 183 2.01 -14.67 -3.96
CA TYR A 183 2.97 -13.87 -3.21
C TYR A 183 3.74 -14.72 -2.18
N VAL A 184 3.05 -15.56 -1.41
CA VAL A 184 3.70 -16.48 -0.45
C VAL A 184 4.60 -17.47 -1.19
N ALA A 185 4.14 -18.06 -2.29
CA ALA A 185 4.95 -18.96 -3.11
C ALA A 185 6.17 -18.26 -3.72
N ALA A 186 6.04 -17.00 -4.14
CA ALA A 186 7.14 -16.20 -4.64
C ALA A 186 8.18 -15.93 -3.55
N ILE A 187 7.75 -15.58 -2.32
CA ILE A 187 8.67 -15.43 -1.18
C ILE A 187 9.43 -16.73 -0.93
N GLN A 188 8.74 -17.88 -0.92
CA GLN A 188 9.38 -19.17 -0.66
C GLN A 188 10.42 -19.56 -1.73
N ARG A 189 10.22 -19.16 -2.98
CA ARG A 189 11.09 -19.54 -4.12
C ARG A 189 12.19 -18.52 -4.41
N LEU A 190 11.90 -17.23 -4.24
CA LEU A 190 12.79 -16.13 -4.64
C LEU A 190 13.41 -15.39 -3.45
N GLY A 191 12.87 -15.59 -2.24
CA GLY A 191 13.18 -14.80 -1.06
C GLY A 191 12.32 -13.55 -0.96
N ALA A 192 12.12 -13.07 0.28
CA ALA A 192 11.27 -11.91 0.59
C ALA A 192 11.73 -10.64 -0.13
N PHE A 193 13.05 -10.45 -0.24
CA PHE A 193 13.64 -9.28 -0.84
C PHE A 193 13.35 -9.17 -2.34
N LYS A 194 13.73 -10.19 -3.14
CA LYS A 194 13.48 -10.21 -4.59
C LYS A 194 11.99 -10.11 -4.90
N THR A 195 11.16 -10.78 -4.11
CA THR A 195 9.70 -10.70 -4.25
C THR A 195 9.20 -9.29 -3.99
N GLY A 196 9.65 -8.62 -2.92
CA GLY A 196 9.31 -7.23 -2.62
C GLY A 196 9.75 -6.26 -3.73
N SER A 197 10.93 -6.45 -4.30
CA SER A 197 11.42 -5.65 -5.43
C SER A 197 10.52 -5.78 -6.66
N ILE A 198 10.08 -7.00 -6.99
CA ILE A 198 9.16 -7.24 -8.12
C ILE A 198 7.79 -6.60 -7.85
N VAL A 199 7.25 -6.74 -6.63
CA VAL A 199 5.95 -6.14 -6.26
C VAL A 199 5.97 -4.62 -6.37
N THR A 200 7.12 -3.99 -6.11
CA THR A 200 7.29 -2.53 -6.27
C THR A 200 7.14 -2.08 -7.72
N LEU A 201 7.22 -2.97 -8.71
CA LEU A 201 6.95 -2.65 -10.13
C LEU A 201 5.46 -2.58 -10.46
N ALA A 202 4.57 -3.14 -9.63
CA ALA A 202 3.15 -3.20 -9.96
C ALA A 202 2.50 -1.83 -10.23
N PRO A 203 2.77 -0.76 -9.45
CA PRO A 203 2.24 0.57 -9.75
C PRO A 203 2.70 1.13 -11.10
N PHE A 204 3.92 0.78 -11.53
CA PHE A 204 4.48 1.20 -12.82
C PHE A 204 3.77 0.53 -13.97
N ILE A 205 3.56 -0.78 -13.84
CA ILE A 205 2.80 -1.56 -14.82
C ILE A 205 1.37 -1.00 -14.90
N ALA A 206 0.74 -0.70 -13.75
CA ALA A 206 -0.59 -0.12 -13.70
C ALA A 206 -0.65 1.23 -14.43
N ALA A 207 0.30 2.13 -14.21
CA ALA A 207 0.36 3.42 -14.91
C ALA A 207 0.55 3.26 -16.44
N VAL A 208 1.39 2.33 -16.88
CA VAL A 208 1.58 2.06 -18.32
C VAL A 208 0.33 1.45 -18.95
N VAL A 209 -0.34 0.53 -18.26
CA VAL A 209 -1.59 -0.09 -18.73
C VAL A 209 -2.76 0.89 -18.73
N ALA A 210 -2.75 1.90 -17.85
CA ALA A 210 -3.78 2.94 -17.81
C ALA A 210 -3.87 3.73 -19.13
N VAL A 211 -2.78 3.88 -19.89
CA VAL A 211 -2.81 4.60 -21.18
C VAL A 211 -3.72 3.92 -22.20
N PRO A 212 -3.48 2.68 -22.64
CA PRO A 212 -4.35 2.05 -23.63
C PRO A 212 -5.72 1.62 -23.08
N LEU A 213 -5.87 1.46 -21.76
CA LEU A 213 -7.08 0.90 -21.17
C LEU A 213 -8.07 1.97 -20.66
N LEU A 214 -7.56 3.12 -20.23
CA LEU A 214 -8.34 4.22 -19.64
C LEU A 214 -8.21 5.51 -20.46
N ASP A 215 -7.50 5.48 -21.59
CA ASP A 215 -7.17 6.64 -22.42
C ASP A 215 -6.50 7.79 -21.62
N GLU A 216 -5.74 7.43 -20.57
CA GLU A 216 -5.05 8.40 -19.72
C GLU A 216 -3.74 8.90 -20.36
N PRO A 217 -3.44 10.20 -20.35
CA PRO A 217 -2.20 10.72 -20.91
C PRO A 217 -1.01 10.37 -20.00
N ILE A 218 0.03 9.75 -20.56
CA ILE A 218 1.36 9.76 -19.95
C ILE A 218 2.13 10.95 -20.49
N ASN A 219 2.43 11.89 -19.60
CA ASN A 219 3.30 13.03 -19.88
C ASN A 219 4.60 12.96 -19.07
N LEU A 220 5.47 13.94 -19.29
CA LEU A 220 6.77 14.04 -18.61
C LEU A 220 6.63 14.14 -17.09
N ALA A 221 5.53 14.71 -16.58
CA ALA A 221 5.29 14.79 -15.15
C ALA A 221 5.11 13.39 -14.54
N ILE A 222 4.21 12.57 -15.10
CA ILE A 222 3.96 11.19 -14.66
C ILE A 222 5.23 10.34 -14.75
N ILE A 223 5.97 10.44 -15.86
CA ILE A 223 7.23 9.70 -16.05
C ILE A 223 8.26 10.08 -14.98
N SER A 224 8.44 11.37 -14.73
CA SER A 224 9.41 11.86 -13.73
C SER A 224 9.05 11.39 -12.32
N GLY A 225 7.77 11.46 -11.95
CA GLY A 225 7.27 11.02 -10.65
C GLY A 225 7.42 9.52 -10.47
N LEU A 226 7.05 8.71 -11.47
CA LEU A 226 7.25 7.26 -11.45
C LEU A 226 8.73 6.93 -11.22
N ILE A 227 9.63 7.40 -12.08
CA ILE A 227 11.06 7.05 -12.01
C ILE A 227 11.64 7.44 -10.65
N GLY A 228 11.36 8.66 -10.18
CA GLY A 228 11.87 9.13 -8.90
C GLY A 228 11.34 8.34 -7.70
N MET A 229 10.04 7.99 -7.70
CA MET A 229 9.46 7.11 -6.67
C MET A 229 10.05 5.69 -6.73
N ALA A 230 10.29 5.14 -7.92
CA ALA A 230 10.90 3.82 -8.09
C ALA A 230 12.29 3.77 -7.45
N ILE A 231 13.14 4.72 -7.85
CA ILE A 231 14.52 4.80 -7.37
C ILE A 231 14.54 5.03 -5.86
N GLY A 232 13.70 5.95 -5.37
CA GLY A 232 13.57 6.25 -3.96
C GLY A 232 13.13 5.04 -3.14
N ALA A 233 12.07 4.34 -3.55
CA ALA A 233 11.51 3.20 -2.83
C ALA A 233 12.37 1.93 -2.91
N LEU A 234 12.92 1.62 -4.09
CA LEU A 234 13.75 0.42 -4.29
C LEU A 234 15.14 0.55 -3.66
N GLN A 235 15.63 1.79 -3.51
CA GLN A 235 16.97 2.08 -2.99
C GLN A 235 18.05 1.23 -3.67
N PRO A 236 18.18 1.25 -5.01
CA PRO A 236 19.01 0.31 -5.76
C PRO A 236 20.49 0.34 -5.33
N TRP A 237 20.96 1.45 -4.77
CA TRP A 237 22.31 1.56 -4.20
C TRP A 237 22.57 0.58 -3.04
N ARG A 238 21.53 0.12 -2.33
CA ARG A 238 21.65 -0.92 -1.29
C ARG A 238 21.86 -2.32 -1.86
N TRP A 239 21.43 -2.59 -3.11
CA TRP A 239 21.65 -3.90 -3.75
C TRP A 239 23.12 -4.19 -4.05
N PHE A 240 23.93 -3.15 -4.19
CA PHE A 240 25.36 -3.27 -4.48
C PHE A 240 26.24 -3.32 -3.23
N GLN A 241 25.64 -3.26 -2.03
CA GLN A 241 26.37 -3.33 -0.77
C GLN A 241 26.17 -4.71 -0.14
N LYS A 242 27.27 -5.36 0.26
CA LYS A 242 27.23 -6.63 0.99
C LYS A 242 26.31 -6.50 2.19
N ASP A 243 25.36 -7.44 2.31
CA ASP A 243 24.40 -7.46 3.40
C ASP A 243 25.17 -7.42 4.72
N THR A 244 24.85 -6.46 5.59
CA THR A 244 25.59 -6.30 6.86
C THR A 244 25.48 -7.55 7.72
N LEU A 245 24.42 -8.34 7.52
CA LEU A 245 24.27 -9.69 8.07
C LEU A 245 25.24 -10.71 7.47
N GLU A 246 25.45 -10.72 6.15
CA GLU A 246 26.44 -11.62 5.52
C GLU A 246 27.85 -11.29 5.99
N ALA A 247 28.18 -10.01 6.12
CA ALA A 247 29.46 -9.58 6.69
C ALA A 247 29.61 -9.98 8.17
N GLN A 248 28.55 -9.86 8.98
CA GLN A 248 28.55 -10.30 10.38
C GLN A 248 28.65 -11.82 10.53
N LEU A 249 27.99 -12.59 9.67
CA LEU A 249 28.05 -14.05 9.64
C LEU A 249 29.42 -14.55 9.13
N GLU A 250 30.00 -13.91 8.12
CA GLU A 250 31.37 -14.17 7.66
C GLU A 250 32.41 -13.89 8.77
N GLN A 251 32.15 -12.92 9.64
CA GLN A 251 33.03 -12.56 10.75
C GLN A 251 32.84 -13.46 11.97
N GLN A 252 31.63 -13.97 12.22
CA GLN A 252 31.38 -14.99 13.23
C GLN A 252 31.96 -16.36 12.85
N ASN A 253 31.94 -16.74 11.57
CA ASN A 253 32.51 -18.01 11.11
C ASN A 253 34.05 -18.01 10.99
N LYS A 254 34.69 -16.85 11.16
CA LYS A 254 36.16 -16.69 11.16
C LYS A 254 36.79 -16.65 12.56
N ASN A 255 35.97 -16.59 13.62
CA ASN A 255 36.39 -16.65 15.02
C ASN A 255 36.00 -17.99 15.63
#